data_AF-A0A2I7SK14-F1
#
_entry.id   AF-A0A2I7SK14-F1
#
_cell.length_a   1.000
_cell.length_b   1.000
_cell.length_c   1.000
_cell.angle_alpha   90.00
_cell.angle_beta   90.00
_cell.angle_gamma   90.00
#
_symmetry.space_group_name_H-M   'P 1'
#
loop_
_entity.id
_entity.type
_entity.pdbx_description
1 polymer ?
#
loop_
_entity_poly.entity_id
_entity_poly.type
_entity_poly.pdbx_seq_one_letter_code
_entity_poly.pdbx_strand_id
1 'polypeptide(L)'
;MDNNNTSTQTIANLYGLDGKKLQRQYRDYLSEFKDWEYLEQSTKWLVYPQNIGKRLSIDEIALSQGELYTVVTNKKAKGRAGSIVAIISGTKSEEVIKYLKKIPEGKRRLVEEITLVMAGGMKLIAKKSFPRAVQVIDRFHVQQLASDTVQDIRVKYRWQALELENEAIKTAKNNNYQYLAEVFSNGDTRKQLLARSRYLLFKSPDKWTSSQKERAGILFKQYPMIKDQS
;
A
#
# COMPACT_ATOMS: atom_id res chain seq x y z
N MET A 1 18.50 -20.18 -16.70
CA MET A 1 18.12 -19.66 -15.36
C MET A 1 16.74 -20.18 -15.05
N ASP A 2 16.58 -20.84 -13.90
CA ASP A 2 15.34 -21.53 -13.51
C ASP A 2 14.14 -20.57 -13.48
N ASN A 3 13.02 -21.01 -14.08
CA ASN A 3 11.78 -20.26 -14.19
C ASN A 3 10.89 -20.36 -12.93
N ASN A 4 11.35 -21.04 -11.87
CA ASN A 4 10.58 -21.26 -10.65
C ASN A 4 11.20 -20.48 -9.49
N ASN A 5 10.44 -19.52 -8.94
CA ASN A 5 10.83 -18.74 -7.77
C ASN A 5 10.65 -19.58 -6.48
N THR A 6 11.57 -20.50 -6.23
CA THR A 6 11.58 -21.33 -5.02
C THR A 6 12.57 -20.76 -4.00
N SER A 7 12.16 -20.60 -2.74
CA SER A 7 13.05 -20.07 -1.71
C SER A 7 14.19 -21.05 -1.41
N THR A 8 15.38 -20.54 -1.10
CA THR A 8 16.52 -21.39 -0.67
C THR A 8 16.17 -22.20 0.59
N GLN A 9 15.31 -21.68 1.46
CA GLN A 9 14.83 -22.41 2.64
C GLN A 9 13.97 -23.61 2.25
N THR A 10 13.09 -23.45 1.26
CA THR A 10 12.25 -24.54 0.75
C THR A 10 13.11 -25.62 0.10
N ILE A 11 14.08 -25.22 -0.73
CA ILE A 11 15.04 -26.15 -1.35
C ILE A 11 15.83 -26.89 -0.27
N ALA A 12 16.39 -26.16 0.71
CA ALA A 12 17.16 -26.77 1.77
C ALA A 12 16.34 -27.79 2.56
N ASN A 13 15.10 -27.47 2.91
CA ASN A 13 14.20 -28.40 3.61
C ASN A 13 13.91 -29.67 2.80
N LEU A 14 13.71 -29.55 1.48
CA LEU A 14 13.46 -30.71 0.60
C LEU A 14 14.64 -31.68 0.54
N TYR A 15 15.87 -31.17 0.69
CA TYR A 15 17.10 -31.96 0.64
C TYR A 15 17.74 -32.21 2.02
N GLY A 16 17.04 -31.91 3.12
CA GLY A 16 17.55 -32.11 4.48
C GLY A 16 18.76 -31.22 4.86
N LEU A 17 18.91 -30.07 4.19
CA LEU A 17 19.99 -29.11 4.41
C LEU A 17 19.55 -27.94 5.32
N ASP A 18 20.54 -27.25 5.89
CA ASP A 18 20.31 -25.99 6.59
C ASP A 18 20.11 -24.84 5.58
N GLY A 19 18.93 -24.22 5.58
CA GLY A 19 18.58 -23.16 4.64
C GLY A 19 19.40 -21.87 4.78
N LYS A 20 19.88 -21.54 5.98
CA LYS A 20 20.75 -20.36 6.18
C LYS A 20 22.13 -20.61 5.59
N LYS A 21 22.68 -21.82 5.77
CA LYS A 21 23.95 -22.23 5.14
C LYS A 21 23.82 -22.21 3.62
N LEU A 22 22.74 -22.78 3.07
CA LEU A 22 22.50 -22.78 1.63
C LEU A 22 22.35 -21.36 1.07
N GLN A 23 21.62 -20.47 1.75
CA GLN A 23 21.49 -19.08 1.35
C GLN A 23 22.84 -18.34 1.33
N ARG A 24 23.66 -18.54 2.37
CA ARG A 24 25.01 -17.96 2.43
C ARG A 24 25.90 -18.49 1.32
N GLN A 25 25.89 -19.81 1.09
CA GLN A 25 26.67 -20.43 0.03
C GLN A 25 26.23 -19.95 -1.36
N TYR A 26 24.91 -19.83 -1.57
CA TYR A 26 24.36 -19.26 -2.78
C TYR A 26 24.87 -17.85 -2.98
N ARG A 27 24.68 -16.95 -2.00
CA ARG A 27 25.14 -15.56 -2.08
C ARG A 27 26.65 -15.44 -2.33
N ASP A 28 27.45 -16.19 -1.58
CA ASP A 28 28.90 -15.97 -1.50
C ASP A 28 29.69 -16.70 -2.60
N TYR A 29 29.12 -17.72 -3.25
CA TYR A 29 29.82 -18.59 -4.20
C TYR A 29 29.05 -19.00 -5.45
N LEU A 30 27.71 -18.99 -5.46
CA LEU A 30 26.91 -19.49 -6.61
C LEU A 30 26.20 -18.37 -7.38
N SER A 31 25.76 -17.33 -6.68
CA SER A 31 25.35 -16.08 -7.28
C SER A 31 26.59 -15.23 -7.38
N GLU A 32 26.89 -14.74 -8.58
CA GLU A 32 27.96 -13.79 -8.92
C GLU A 32 27.82 -12.43 -8.19
N PHE A 33 27.18 -12.40 -7.02
CA PHE A 33 26.88 -11.25 -6.19
C PHE A 33 28.13 -10.47 -5.81
N LYS A 34 29.25 -11.17 -5.52
CA LYS A 34 30.53 -10.51 -5.19
C LYS A 34 31.16 -9.81 -6.39
N ASP A 35 30.92 -10.33 -7.59
CA ASP A 35 31.44 -9.81 -8.86
C ASP A 35 30.40 -8.92 -9.56
N TRP A 36 29.29 -8.63 -8.88
CA TRP A 36 28.19 -7.88 -9.47
C TRP A 36 28.62 -6.44 -9.72
N GLU A 37 28.56 -6.01 -10.98
CA GLU A 37 28.99 -4.67 -11.44
C GLU A 37 28.35 -3.51 -10.66
N TYR A 38 27.19 -3.74 -10.04
CA TYR A 38 26.48 -2.72 -9.27
C TYR A 38 26.65 -2.85 -7.76
N LEU A 39 27.48 -3.75 -7.26
CA LEU A 39 27.60 -4.04 -5.82
C LEU A 39 27.85 -2.77 -5.00
N GLU A 40 28.85 -1.96 -5.36
CA GLU A 40 29.22 -0.75 -4.61
C GLU A 40 28.12 0.32 -4.60
N GLN A 41 27.39 0.46 -5.71
CA GLN A 41 26.37 1.50 -5.88
C GLN A 41 24.95 1.03 -5.52
N SER A 42 24.74 -0.28 -5.38
CA SER A 42 23.43 -0.90 -5.13
C SER A 42 22.75 -0.39 -3.87
N THR A 43 23.53 0.03 -2.86
CA THR A 43 23.03 0.65 -1.63
C THR A 43 22.36 2.00 -1.88
N LYS A 44 22.73 2.71 -2.95
CA LYS A 44 22.21 4.05 -3.27
C LYS A 44 21.26 4.04 -4.45
N TRP A 45 21.62 3.38 -5.55
CA TRP A 45 20.80 3.37 -6.75
C TRP A 45 21.14 2.20 -7.69
N LEU A 46 20.12 1.73 -8.39
CA LEU A 46 20.18 0.79 -9.49
C LEU A 46 19.33 1.35 -10.62
N VAL A 47 19.86 1.41 -11.83
CA VAL A 47 19.14 1.93 -13.01
C VAL A 47 19.39 0.98 -14.18
N TYR A 48 18.30 0.58 -14.83
CA TYR A 48 18.29 -0.35 -15.96
C TYR A 48 17.65 0.33 -17.17
N PRO A 49 18.40 1.13 -17.95
CA PRO A 49 17.85 1.86 -19.09
C PRO A 49 17.25 0.95 -20.18
N GLN A 50 17.64 -0.31 -20.23
CA GLN A 50 17.09 -1.34 -21.12
C GLN A 50 15.64 -1.70 -20.81
N ASN A 51 15.21 -1.51 -19.56
CA ASN A 51 13.87 -1.88 -19.11
C ASN A 51 12.84 -0.76 -19.34
N ILE A 52 13.23 0.39 -19.89
CA ILE A 52 12.30 1.46 -20.21
C ILE A 52 11.25 1.01 -21.23
N GLY A 53 10.00 1.36 -20.94
CA GLY A 53 8.87 1.20 -21.85
C GLY A 53 8.04 2.49 -21.93
N LYS A 54 7.00 2.46 -22.76
CA LYS A 54 6.07 3.58 -22.97
C LYS A 54 5.26 3.94 -21.72
N ARG A 55 4.98 2.97 -20.85
CA ARG A 55 4.15 3.11 -19.65
C ARG A 55 4.92 2.70 -18.42
N LEU A 56 5.17 3.65 -17.52
CA LEU A 56 5.91 3.44 -16.29
C LEU A 56 5.03 3.68 -15.05
N SER A 57 5.48 3.21 -13.91
CA SER A 57 4.97 3.56 -12.57
C SER A 57 6.13 4.03 -11.70
N ILE A 58 5.89 5.01 -10.83
CA ILE A 58 6.81 5.43 -9.77
C ILE A 58 6.10 5.29 -8.44
N ASP A 59 6.71 4.51 -7.55
CA ASP A 59 6.19 4.21 -6.22
C ASP A 59 7.27 4.43 -5.15
N GLU A 60 6.84 4.72 -3.92
CA GLU A 60 7.70 4.70 -2.73
C GLU A 60 7.47 3.38 -1.99
N ILE A 61 8.55 2.70 -1.64
CA ILE A 61 8.50 1.43 -0.91
C ILE A 61 9.35 1.56 0.35
N ALA A 62 8.77 1.22 1.49
CA ALA A 62 9.51 1.03 2.73
C ALA A 62 10.04 -0.41 2.78
N LEU A 63 11.36 -0.57 2.83
CA LEU A 63 11.98 -1.86 3.10
C LEU A 63 12.14 -2.06 4.61
N SER A 64 12.33 -3.32 5.03
CA SER A 64 12.60 -3.65 6.43
C SER A 64 13.77 -2.81 6.95
N GLN A 65 13.64 -2.23 8.15
CA GLN A 65 14.51 -1.22 8.79
C GLN A 65 14.11 0.26 8.55
N GLY A 66 12.94 0.54 7.93
CA GLY A 66 12.40 1.90 7.85
C GLY A 66 13.05 2.78 6.76
N GLU A 67 13.89 2.19 5.92
CA GLU A 67 14.45 2.86 4.77
C GLU A 67 13.42 2.95 3.64
N LEU A 68 13.27 4.16 3.09
CA LEU A 68 12.39 4.44 1.97
C LEU A 68 13.16 4.38 0.66
N TYR A 69 12.57 3.78 -0.36
CA TYR A 69 13.12 3.68 -1.69
C TYR A 69 12.11 4.19 -2.71
N THR A 70 12.59 4.92 -3.73
CA THR A 70 11.80 5.25 -4.91
C THR A 70 12.06 4.19 -5.98
N VAL A 71 11.01 3.51 -6.42
CA VAL A 71 11.10 2.44 -7.43
C VAL A 71 10.35 2.86 -8.68
N VAL A 72 10.99 2.72 -9.83
CA VAL A 72 10.39 2.94 -11.14
C VAL A 72 10.23 1.61 -11.84
N THR A 73 9.01 1.29 -12.27
CA THR A 73 8.68 0.02 -12.91
C THR A 73 8.05 0.19 -14.29
N ASN A 74 8.30 -0.76 -15.19
CA ASN A 74 7.69 -0.86 -16.51
C ASN A 74 6.44 -1.74 -16.46
N LYS A 75 5.29 -1.13 -16.71
CA LYS A 75 3.98 -1.81 -16.65
C LYS A 75 3.82 -2.91 -17.69
N LYS A 76 4.56 -2.86 -18.81
CA LYS A 76 4.49 -3.88 -19.87
C LYS A 76 4.93 -5.25 -19.36
N ALA A 77 5.90 -5.30 -18.46
CA ALA A 77 6.50 -6.54 -17.97
C ALA A 77 5.67 -7.22 -16.84
N LYS A 78 4.62 -6.57 -16.33
CA LYS A 78 3.66 -7.14 -15.36
C LYS A 78 4.32 -7.79 -14.13
N GLY A 79 5.36 -7.15 -13.58
CA GLY A 79 6.08 -7.64 -12.39
C GLY A 79 7.05 -8.79 -12.67
N ARG A 80 7.25 -9.20 -13.93
CA ARG A 80 8.22 -10.22 -14.33
C ARG A 80 9.59 -9.61 -14.60
N ALA A 81 10.55 -10.44 -15.02
CA ALA A 81 11.86 -9.99 -15.46
C ALA A 81 11.76 -8.82 -16.45
N GLY A 82 12.58 -7.78 -16.25
CA GLY A 82 12.52 -6.54 -17.02
C GLY A 82 11.52 -5.49 -16.53
N SER A 83 10.83 -5.73 -15.40
CA SER A 83 9.91 -4.74 -14.83
C SER A 83 10.63 -3.60 -14.12
N ILE A 84 11.81 -3.80 -13.54
CA ILE A 84 12.48 -2.78 -12.73
C ILE A 84 13.28 -1.86 -13.65
N VAL A 85 12.93 -0.58 -13.70
CA VAL A 85 13.67 0.46 -14.45
C VAL A 85 14.67 1.16 -13.55
N ALA A 86 14.28 1.45 -12.31
CA ALA A 86 15.18 2.03 -11.32
C ALA A 86 14.76 1.67 -9.89
N ILE A 87 15.73 1.54 -9.00
CA ILE A 87 15.56 1.50 -7.55
C ILE A 87 16.52 2.55 -6.98
N ILE A 88 16.02 3.51 -6.22
CA ILE A 88 16.81 4.62 -5.69
C ILE A 88 16.54 4.72 -4.19
N SER A 89 17.60 4.79 -3.39
CA SER A 89 17.51 5.00 -1.95
C SER A 89 17.04 6.43 -1.65
N GLY A 90 16.00 6.54 -0.83
CA GLY A 90 15.34 7.78 -0.45
C GLY A 90 14.22 8.24 -1.38
N THR A 91 13.57 9.33 -0.96
CA THR A 91 12.40 9.95 -1.62
C THR A 91 12.64 11.42 -1.98
N LYS A 92 13.82 11.96 -1.66
CA LYS A 92 14.19 13.35 -1.97
C LYS A 92 14.21 13.56 -3.48
N SER A 93 13.38 14.49 -3.96
CA SER A 93 13.15 14.69 -5.39
C SER A 93 14.43 14.98 -6.17
N GLU A 94 15.35 15.77 -5.61
CA GLU A 94 16.60 16.16 -6.25
C GLU A 94 17.51 14.96 -6.51
N GLU A 95 17.68 14.08 -5.52
CA GLU A 95 18.51 12.87 -5.63
C GLU A 95 17.87 11.85 -6.56
N VAL A 96 16.55 11.65 -6.48
CA VAL A 96 15.84 10.76 -7.39
C VAL A 96 15.97 11.23 -8.84
N ILE A 97 15.78 12.53 -9.11
CA ILE A 97 15.94 13.11 -10.45
C ILE A 97 17.38 12.94 -10.94
N LYS A 98 18.38 13.18 -10.09
CA LYS A 98 19.80 13.01 -10.41
C LYS A 98 20.11 11.61 -10.89
N TYR A 99 19.61 10.57 -10.21
CA TYR A 99 19.83 9.19 -10.62
C TYR A 99 19.02 8.80 -11.85
N LEU A 100 17.76 9.23 -11.97
CA LEU A 100 16.96 8.99 -13.17
C LEU A 100 17.54 9.67 -14.42
N LYS A 101 18.24 10.80 -14.28
CA LYS A 101 18.95 11.46 -15.40
C LYS A 101 20.15 10.69 -15.94
N LYS A 102 20.64 9.65 -15.24
CA LYS A 102 21.63 8.71 -15.81
C LYS A 102 21.07 7.91 -16.98
N ILE A 103 19.74 7.81 -17.09
CA ILE A 103 19.08 7.22 -18.24
C ILE A 103 19.20 8.21 -19.43
N PRO A 104 19.65 7.73 -20.61
CA PRO A 104 19.76 8.56 -21.81
C PRO A 104 18.46 9.29 -22.11
N GLU A 105 18.58 10.57 -22.45
CA GLU A 105 17.44 11.44 -22.69
C GLU A 105 16.51 10.92 -23.78
N GLY A 106 17.07 10.34 -24.85
CA GLY A 106 16.30 9.71 -25.92
C GLY A 106 15.33 8.67 -25.38
N LYS A 107 15.77 7.80 -24.46
CA LYS A 107 14.90 6.80 -23.83
C LYS A 107 13.87 7.42 -22.89
N ARG A 108 14.26 8.43 -22.10
CA ARG A 108 13.32 9.14 -21.19
C ARG A 108 12.18 9.82 -21.95
N ARG A 109 12.44 10.31 -23.17
CA ARG A 109 11.44 10.95 -24.05
C ARG A 109 10.49 9.96 -24.74
N LEU A 110 10.76 8.65 -24.69
CA LEU A 110 9.86 7.60 -25.23
C LEU A 110 8.73 7.24 -24.27
N VAL A 111 8.79 7.69 -23.02
CA VAL A 111 7.75 7.44 -22.03
C VAL A 111 6.54 8.31 -22.35
N GLU A 112 5.41 7.68 -22.61
CA GLU A 112 4.13 8.31 -22.97
C GLU A 112 3.26 8.54 -21.73
N GLU A 113 3.32 7.64 -20.75
CA GLU A 113 2.52 7.69 -19.53
C GLU A 113 3.36 7.27 -18.33
N ILE A 114 3.18 7.99 -17.22
CA ILE A 114 3.75 7.63 -15.94
C ILE A 114 2.69 7.71 -14.83
N THR A 115 2.50 6.59 -14.14
CA THR A 115 1.59 6.52 -13.00
C THR A 115 2.33 6.80 -11.71
N LEU A 116 1.75 7.64 -10.86
CA LEU A 116 2.38 8.15 -9.65
C LEU A 116 1.51 7.87 -8.44
N VAL A 117 2.16 7.53 -7.33
CA VAL A 117 1.56 7.56 -6.00
C VAL A 117 1.32 9.02 -5.55
N MET A 118 0.35 9.22 -4.66
CA MET A 118 0.06 10.54 -4.08
C MET A 118 1.04 10.92 -2.96
N ALA A 119 2.34 10.76 -3.22
CA ALA A 119 3.41 11.17 -2.31
C ALA A 119 4.02 12.52 -2.75
N GLY A 120 4.59 13.24 -1.78
CA GLY A 120 5.27 14.52 -2.04
C GLY A 120 6.42 14.34 -3.03
N GLY A 121 6.58 15.27 -3.99
CA GLY A 121 7.71 15.25 -4.92
C GLY A 121 7.57 14.35 -6.15
N MET A 122 6.68 13.35 -6.16
CA MET A 122 6.49 12.44 -7.31
C MET A 122 6.17 13.16 -8.62
N LYS A 123 5.31 14.18 -8.54
CA LYS A 123 4.95 15.04 -9.67
C LYS A 123 6.17 15.75 -10.27
N LEU A 124 7.06 16.24 -9.39
CA LEU A 124 8.28 16.94 -9.78
C LEU A 124 9.28 15.97 -10.41
N ILE A 125 9.49 14.80 -9.77
CA ILE A 125 10.34 13.72 -10.26
C ILE A 125 9.91 13.30 -11.66
N ALA A 126 8.62 13.02 -11.85
CA ALA A 126 8.04 12.64 -13.13
C ALA A 126 8.27 13.72 -14.20
N LYS A 127 7.95 14.98 -13.89
CA LYS A 127 8.07 16.11 -14.82
C LYS A 127 9.51 16.35 -15.27
N LYS A 128 10.48 16.24 -14.35
CA LYS A 128 11.90 16.50 -14.63
C LYS A 128 12.60 15.32 -15.30
N SER A 129 12.21 14.10 -14.95
CA SER A 129 12.83 12.87 -15.49
C SER A 129 12.21 12.45 -16.82
N PHE A 130 10.88 12.54 -16.97
CA PHE A 130 10.13 12.05 -18.12
C PHE A 130 9.24 13.15 -18.71
N PRO A 131 9.83 14.15 -19.39
CA PRO A 131 9.15 15.40 -19.72
C PRO A 131 7.99 15.27 -20.75
N ARG A 132 7.93 14.17 -21.50
CA ARG A 132 6.87 13.90 -22.48
C ARG A 132 5.75 13.01 -21.94
N ALA A 133 5.92 12.45 -20.74
CA ALA A 133 4.97 11.52 -20.18
C ALA A 133 3.76 12.26 -19.58
N VAL A 134 2.57 11.77 -19.88
CA VAL A 134 1.34 12.16 -19.18
C VAL A 134 1.38 11.57 -17.77
N GLN A 135 1.10 12.40 -16.77
CA GLN A 135 1.11 12.00 -15.38
C GLN A 135 -0.29 11.55 -14.97
N VAL A 136 -0.39 10.31 -14.52
CA VAL A 136 -1.66 9.68 -14.09
C VAL A 136 -1.53 9.34 -12.60
N ILE A 137 -2.54 9.69 -11.80
CA ILE A 137 -2.57 9.31 -10.39
C ILE A 137 -3.02 7.86 -10.27
N ASP A 138 -2.39 7.07 -9.40
CA ASP A 138 -2.83 5.70 -9.16
C ASP A 138 -4.23 5.67 -8.51
N ARG A 139 -5.19 5.08 -9.24
CA ARG A 139 -6.57 4.87 -8.78
C ARG A 139 -6.65 4.06 -7.48
N PHE A 140 -5.73 3.11 -7.26
CA PHE A 140 -5.77 2.25 -6.07
C PHE A 140 -5.41 3.03 -4.82
N HIS A 141 -4.43 3.93 -4.90
CA HIS A 141 -4.12 4.83 -3.80
C HIS A 141 -5.23 5.83 -3.52
N VAL A 142 -5.91 6.33 -4.56
CA VAL A 142 -7.08 7.19 -4.38
C VAL A 142 -8.21 6.44 -3.67
N GLN A 143 -8.50 5.20 -4.08
CA GLN A 143 -9.50 4.35 -3.44
C GLN A 143 -9.14 4.02 -1.99
N GLN A 144 -7.86 3.73 -1.73
CA GLN A 144 -7.36 3.46 -0.39
C GLN A 144 -7.53 4.70 0.51
N LEU A 145 -7.13 5.88 0.04
CA LEU A 145 -7.27 7.13 0.81
C LEU A 145 -8.72 7.45 1.15
N ALA A 146 -9.64 7.31 0.19
CA ALA A 146 -11.06 7.50 0.42
C ALA A 146 -11.59 6.50 1.47
N SER A 147 -11.21 5.23 1.34
CA SER A 147 -11.61 4.18 2.28
C SER A 147 -11.07 4.42 3.69
N ASP A 148 -9.81 4.82 3.82
CA ASP A 148 -9.17 5.11 5.11
C ASP A 148 -9.84 6.31 5.79
N THR A 149 -10.19 7.35 5.02
CA THR A 149 -10.94 8.51 5.53
C THR A 149 -12.30 8.11 6.12
N VAL A 150 -13.04 7.24 5.43
CA VAL A 150 -14.31 6.70 5.94
C VAL A 150 -14.09 5.88 7.21
N GLN A 151 -13.00 5.11 7.28
CA GLN A 151 -12.67 4.34 8.49
C GLN A 151 -12.32 5.24 9.66
N ASP A 152 -11.58 6.33 9.46
CA ASP A 152 -11.21 7.26 10.51
C ASP A 152 -12.43 7.93 11.13
N ILE A 153 -13.37 8.36 10.29
CA ILE A 153 -14.66 8.90 10.73
C ILE A 153 -15.42 7.85 11.56
N ARG A 154 -15.51 6.60 11.07
CA ARG A 154 -16.15 5.50 11.80
C ARG A 154 -15.48 5.21 13.14
N VAL A 155 -14.14 5.21 13.19
CA VAL A 155 -13.37 4.97 14.41
C VAL A 155 -13.61 6.09 15.42
N LYS A 156 -13.64 7.34 14.97
CA LYS A 156 -13.99 8.51 15.80
C LYS A 156 -15.38 8.35 16.42
N TYR A 157 -16.39 8.02 15.61
CA TYR A 157 -17.74 7.77 16.14
C TYR A 157 -17.79 6.60 17.11
N ARG A 158 -16.94 5.57 16.92
CA ARG A 158 -16.90 4.42 17.81
C ARG A 158 -16.33 4.79 19.18
N TRP A 159 -15.31 5.63 19.22
CA TRP A 159 -14.79 6.18 20.46
C TRP A 159 -15.85 6.99 21.21
N GLN A 160 -16.56 7.87 20.51
CA GLN A 160 -17.67 8.65 21.09
C GLN A 160 -18.77 7.74 21.65
N ALA A 161 -19.15 6.68 20.92
CA ALA A 161 -20.15 5.72 21.39
C ALA A 161 -19.70 4.96 22.65
N LEU A 162 -18.41 4.63 22.76
CA LEU A 162 -17.84 4.00 23.95
C LEU A 162 -17.82 4.96 25.14
N GLU A 163 -17.49 6.23 24.91
CA GLU A 163 -17.48 7.25 25.96
C GLU A 163 -18.88 7.50 26.53
N LEU A 164 -19.87 7.70 25.67
CA LEU A 164 -21.27 7.86 26.08
C LEU A 164 -21.79 6.65 26.85
N GLU A 165 -21.44 5.43 26.41
CA GLU A 165 -21.83 4.21 27.13
C GLU A 165 -21.16 4.13 28.51
N ASN A 166 -19.88 4.49 28.61
CA ASN A 166 -19.16 4.51 29.88
C ASN A 166 -19.77 5.53 30.86
N GLU A 167 -20.15 6.71 30.38
CA GLU A 167 -20.85 7.72 31.18
C GLU A 167 -22.21 7.21 31.65
N ALA A 168 -22.99 6.60 30.76
CA ALA A 168 -24.29 6.04 31.11
C ALA A 168 -24.17 4.91 32.14
N ILE A 169 -23.15 4.05 32.03
CA ILE A 169 -22.85 3.01 33.02
C ILE A 169 -22.46 3.64 34.37
N LYS A 170 -21.63 4.68 34.38
CA LYS A 170 -21.25 5.40 35.62
C LYS A 170 -22.48 6.02 36.28
N THR A 171 -23.32 6.69 35.52
CA THR A 171 -24.56 7.30 36.02
C THR A 171 -25.52 6.25 36.57
N ALA A 172 -25.67 5.11 35.89
CA ALA A 172 -26.50 4.00 36.36
C ALA A 172 -26.00 3.42 37.68
N LYS A 173 -24.68 3.21 37.79
CA LYS A 173 -24.04 2.77 39.03
C LYS A 173 -24.24 3.77 40.17
N ASN A 174 -24.06 5.06 39.93
CA ASN A 174 -24.23 6.10 40.94
C ASN A 174 -25.68 6.21 41.44
N ASN A 175 -26.65 5.92 40.57
CA ASN A 175 -28.08 5.98 40.88
C ASN A 175 -28.68 4.60 41.23
N ASN A 176 -27.85 3.57 41.45
CA ASN A 176 -28.26 2.21 41.82
C ASN A 176 -29.29 1.55 40.88
N TYR A 177 -29.22 1.80 39.58
CA TYR A 177 -29.99 1.06 38.57
C TYR A 177 -29.08 0.34 37.58
N GLN A 178 -29.60 -0.71 36.94
CA GLN A 178 -28.86 -1.48 35.94
C GLN A 178 -28.85 -0.74 34.60
N TYR A 179 -27.67 -0.56 34.00
CA TYR A 179 -27.56 -0.02 32.65
C TYR A 179 -28.05 -1.04 31.61
N LEU A 180 -28.97 -0.61 30.75
CA LEU A 180 -29.43 -1.37 29.59
C LEU A 180 -29.02 -0.63 28.32
N ALA A 181 -28.24 -1.29 27.48
CA ALA A 181 -27.76 -0.69 26.24
C ALA A 181 -28.89 -0.58 25.21
N GLU A 182 -28.99 0.58 24.57
CA GLU A 182 -29.86 0.76 23.40
C GLU A 182 -29.36 -0.12 22.24
N VAL A 183 -30.26 -0.94 21.70
CA VAL A 183 -30.01 -1.83 20.55
C VAL A 183 -30.85 -1.39 19.36
N PHE A 184 -30.28 -1.46 18.16
CA PHE A 184 -30.99 -1.19 16.92
C PHE A 184 -31.80 -2.40 16.45
N SER A 185 -32.59 -2.23 15.37
CA SER A 185 -33.44 -3.29 14.81
C SER A 185 -32.69 -4.57 14.43
N ASN A 186 -31.41 -4.43 14.08
CA ASN A 186 -30.53 -5.55 13.73
C ASN A 186 -29.83 -6.20 14.95
N GLY A 187 -30.20 -5.80 16.17
CA GLY A 187 -29.63 -6.30 17.43
C GLY A 187 -28.24 -5.76 17.78
N ASP A 188 -27.67 -4.85 16.98
CA ASP A 188 -26.40 -4.22 17.30
C ASP A 188 -26.62 -3.06 18.29
N THR A 189 -25.76 -2.95 19.30
CA THR A 189 -25.55 -1.69 20.05
C THR A 189 -24.80 -0.67 19.18
N ARG A 190 -24.81 0.61 19.56
CA ARG A 190 -24.12 1.69 18.84
C ARG A 190 -22.64 1.42 18.56
N LYS A 191 -21.88 0.90 19.54
CA LYS A 191 -20.48 0.49 19.35
C LYS A 191 -20.31 -0.75 18.45
N GLN A 192 -21.25 -1.70 18.51
CA GLN A 192 -21.21 -2.91 17.68
C GLN A 192 -21.55 -2.60 16.23
N LEU A 193 -22.54 -1.72 15.98
CA LEU A 193 -22.89 -1.21 14.67
C LEU A 193 -21.64 -0.64 13.98
N LEU A 194 -20.92 0.26 14.66
CA LEU A 194 -19.71 0.87 14.14
C LEU A 194 -18.56 -0.14 13.97
N ALA A 195 -18.40 -1.11 14.87
CA ALA A 195 -17.36 -2.15 14.73
C ALA A 195 -17.63 -3.09 13.56
N ARG A 196 -18.86 -3.61 13.45
CA ARG A 196 -19.27 -4.62 12.45
C ARG A 196 -19.46 -4.02 11.06
N SER A 197 -19.58 -2.70 10.95
CA SER A 197 -19.68 -2.00 9.66
C SER A 197 -18.34 -1.80 8.93
N ARG A 198 -17.20 -2.17 9.54
CA ARG A 198 -15.88 -2.01 8.89
C ARG A 198 -15.85 -2.60 7.48
N TYR A 199 -16.25 -3.86 7.32
CA TYR A 199 -16.09 -4.58 6.06
C TYR A 199 -17.07 -4.18 4.98
N LEU A 200 -18.29 -3.75 5.34
CA LEU A 200 -19.27 -3.32 4.32
C LEU A 200 -18.84 -2.01 3.67
N LEU A 201 -18.15 -1.13 4.40
CA LEU A 201 -17.64 0.15 3.89
C LEU A 201 -16.45 -0.01 2.92
N PHE A 202 -15.85 -1.20 2.83
CA PHE A 202 -14.82 -1.54 1.83
C PHE A 202 -15.40 -2.23 0.59
N LYS A 203 -16.71 -2.45 0.54
CA LYS A 203 -17.37 -3.20 -0.54
C LYS A 203 -18.39 -2.32 -1.24
N SER A 204 -18.45 -2.47 -2.56
CA SER A 204 -19.52 -1.90 -3.36
C SER A 204 -20.90 -2.41 -2.90
N PRO A 205 -21.96 -1.57 -2.90
CA PRO A 205 -23.28 -1.93 -2.38
C PRO A 205 -23.93 -3.17 -3.00
N ASP A 206 -23.61 -3.47 -4.25
CA ASP A 206 -24.02 -4.68 -4.98
C ASP A 206 -23.49 -5.97 -4.35
N LYS A 207 -22.37 -5.90 -3.61
CA LYS A 207 -21.72 -7.05 -2.96
C LYS A 207 -22.12 -7.25 -1.50
N TRP A 208 -23.07 -6.45 -0.99
CA TRP A 208 -23.53 -6.56 0.39
C TRP A 208 -24.50 -7.73 0.57
N THR A 209 -24.31 -8.50 1.64
CA THR A 209 -25.31 -9.47 2.12
C THR A 209 -26.56 -8.74 2.62
N SER A 210 -27.69 -9.44 2.78
CA SER A 210 -28.92 -8.86 3.35
C SER A 210 -28.68 -8.22 4.72
N SER A 211 -27.91 -8.90 5.59
CA SER A 211 -27.53 -8.37 6.91
C SER A 211 -26.60 -7.15 6.84
N GLN A 212 -25.77 -7.03 5.80
CA GLN A 212 -24.95 -5.85 5.57
C GLN A 212 -25.78 -4.67 5.05
N LYS A 213 -26.78 -4.93 4.18
CA LYS A 213 -27.71 -3.90 3.69
C LYS A 213 -28.53 -3.30 4.83
N GLU A 214 -29.10 -4.13 5.70
CA GLU A 214 -29.83 -3.67 6.89
C GLU A 214 -28.92 -2.82 7.79
N ARG A 215 -27.72 -3.34 8.10
CA ARG A 215 -26.74 -2.63 8.91
C ARG A 215 -26.33 -1.29 8.30
N ALA A 216 -26.08 -1.25 6.98
CA ALA A 216 -25.73 -0.03 6.27
C ALA A 216 -26.87 0.99 6.33
N GLY A 217 -28.13 0.56 6.21
CA GLY A 217 -29.29 1.42 6.37
C GLY A 217 -29.35 2.11 7.74
N ILE A 218 -29.13 1.34 8.81
CA ILE A 218 -29.07 1.88 10.18
C ILE A 218 -27.87 2.82 10.33
N LEU A 219 -26.69 2.38 9.86
CA LEU A 219 -25.44 3.14 9.95
C LEU A 219 -25.56 4.51 9.28
N PHE A 220 -26.01 4.55 8.03
CA PHE A 220 -26.11 5.80 7.27
C PHE A 220 -27.23 6.72 7.76
N LYS A 221 -28.28 6.16 8.39
CA LYS A 221 -29.31 6.96 9.07
C LYS A 221 -28.76 7.62 10.34
N GLN A 222 -27.97 6.90 11.14
CA GLN A 222 -27.41 7.39 12.39
C GLN A 222 -26.15 8.26 12.18
N TYR A 223 -25.39 8.01 11.12
CA TYR A 223 -24.12 8.65 10.81
C TYR A 223 -24.06 9.09 9.33
N PRO A 224 -24.80 10.14 8.92
CA PRO A 224 -24.85 10.60 7.53
C PRO A 224 -23.47 10.95 6.95
N MET A 225 -22.56 11.48 7.76
CA MET A 225 -21.19 11.82 7.31
C MET A 225 -20.40 10.59 6.82
N ILE A 226 -20.70 9.39 7.32
CA ILE A 226 -20.09 8.16 6.79
C ILE A 226 -20.59 7.90 5.37
N LYS A 227 -21.87 8.19 5.08
CA LYS A 227 -22.48 8.02 3.76
C LYS A 227 -21.95 9.03 2.76
N ASP A 228 -21.78 10.28 3.17
CA ASP A 228 -21.34 11.36 2.27
C ASP A 228 -19.87 11.18 1.82
N GLN A 229 -19.10 10.37 2.55
CA GLN A 229 -17.69 10.08 2.27
C GLN A 229 -17.47 8.68 1.66
N SER A 230 -18.52 7.84 1.57
CA SER A 230 -18.46 6.46 1.06
C SER A 230 -18.98 6.33 -0.36
#